data_AF-A0A7W1VZV4-F1
#
_entry.id   AF-A0A7W1VZV4-F1
#
_cell.length_a   1.000
_cell.length_b   1.000
_cell.length_c   1.000
_cell.angle_alpha   90.00
_cell.angle_beta   90.00
_cell.angle_gamma   90.00
#
_symmetry.space_group_name_H-M   'P 1'
#
loop_
_entity.id
_entity.type
_entity.pdbx_description
1 polymer ?
#
loop_
_entity_poly.entity_id
_entity_poly.type
_entity_poly.pdbx_seq_one_letter_code
_entity_poly.pdbx_strand_id
1 'polypeptide(L)'
;MPDHEAWEMNPRKLTPDEIEHPEQVIEEFFQYAQLPQVRWIMWEGIKTLVTGSFIHLKPRERASLIYFYEQMEKLIEVVHVMHGKKVNCP
;
A
#
# COMPACT_ATOMS: atom_id res chain seq x y z
N MET A 1 14.51 -18.69 -1.32
CA MET A 1 13.08 -18.31 -1.18
C MET A 1 12.30 -19.59 -1.37
N PRO A 2 11.22 -19.85 -0.61
CA PRO A 2 10.31 -20.93 -0.98
C PRO A 2 9.79 -20.66 -2.39
N ASP A 3 9.69 -21.69 -3.22
CA ASP A 3 9.00 -21.56 -4.51
C ASP A 3 7.54 -21.22 -4.23
N HIS A 4 7.13 -20.01 -4.60
CA HIS A 4 5.74 -19.58 -4.48
C HIS A 4 4.90 -20.27 -5.54
N GLU A 5 3.75 -20.82 -5.14
CA GLU A 5 2.82 -21.41 -6.11
C GLU A 5 2.30 -20.30 -7.03
N ALA A 6 2.18 -20.58 -8.33
CA ALA A 6 1.90 -19.54 -9.35
C ALA A 6 0.61 -18.74 -9.08
N TRP A 7 -0.38 -19.35 -8.42
CA TRP A 7 -1.63 -18.67 -8.07
C TRP A 7 -1.48 -17.67 -6.92
N GLU A 8 -0.41 -17.74 -6.11
CA GLU A 8 -0.14 -16.75 -5.06
C GLU A 8 0.16 -15.37 -5.63
N MET A 9 0.61 -15.31 -6.88
CA MET A 9 0.94 -14.07 -7.58
C MET A 9 -0.29 -13.40 -8.22
N ASN A 10 -1.45 -14.08 -8.24
CA ASN A 10 -2.67 -13.52 -8.81
C ASN A 10 -3.36 -12.54 -7.85
N PRO A 11 -3.88 -11.40 -8.34
CA PRO A 11 -4.70 -10.50 -7.53
C PRO A 11 -5.89 -11.24 -6.91
N ARG A 12 -6.10 -11.06 -5.60
CA ARG A 12 -7.22 -11.68 -4.87
C ARG A 12 -8.39 -10.73 -4.60
N LYS A 13 -8.16 -9.43 -4.73
CA LYS A 13 -9.11 -8.37 -4.35
C LYS A 13 -9.66 -7.60 -5.53
N LEU A 14 -8.91 -7.55 -6.63
CA LEU A 14 -9.33 -6.87 -7.85
C LEU A 14 -10.31 -7.76 -8.62
N THR A 15 -11.39 -7.16 -9.08
CA THR A 15 -12.30 -7.70 -10.08
C THR A 15 -11.62 -7.76 -11.46
N PRO A 16 -12.14 -8.54 -12.42
CA PRO A 16 -11.61 -8.56 -13.78
C PRO A 16 -11.54 -7.16 -14.42
N ASP A 17 -12.57 -6.33 -14.20
CA ASP A 17 -12.63 -4.97 -14.73
C ASP A 17 -11.55 -4.07 -14.11
N GLU A 18 -11.30 -4.17 -12.80
CA GLU A 18 -10.22 -3.45 -12.12
C GLU A 18 -8.82 -3.92 -12.55
N ILE A 19 -8.68 -5.17 -13.00
CA ILE A 19 -7.42 -5.67 -13.58
C ILE A 19 -7.21 -5.08 -14.98
N GLU A 20 -8.27 -4.93 -15.77
CA GLU A 20 -8.22 -4.31 -17.10
C GLU A 20 -8.01 -2.78 -17.02
N HIS A 21 -8.58 -2.14 -15.98
CA HIS A 21 -8.55 -0.70 -15.76
C HIS A 21 -7.96 -0.30 -14.40
N PRO A 22 -6.69 -0.62 -14.11
CA PRO A 22 -6.09 -0.41 -12.79
C PRO A 22 -5.99 1.08 -12.40
N GLU A 23 -5.99 2.00 -13.37
CA GLU A 23 -6.06 3.44 -13.11
C GLU A 23 -7.34 3.87 -12.39
N GLN A 24 -8.46 3.18 -12.59
CA GLN A 24 -9.72 3.49 -11.92
C GLN A 24 -9.60 3.25 -10.42
N VAL A 25 -8.99 2.13 -10.03
CA VAL A 25 -8.70 1.81 -8.62
C VAL A 25 -7.82 2.88 -7.97
N ILE A 26 -6.82 3.37 -8.71
CA ILE A 26 -5.90 4.40 -8.22
C ILE A 26 -6.62 5.74 -8.06
N GLU A 27 -7.44 6.14 -9.04
CA GLU A 27 -8.26 7.35 -8.99
C GLU A 27 -9.22 7.29 -7.79
N GLU A 28 -10.00 6.22 -7.67
CA GLU A 28 -10.96 6.02 -6.59
C GLU A 28 -10.27 6.04 -5.22
N PHE A 29 -9.08 5.44 -5.10
CA PHE A 29 -8.30 5.50 -3.87
C PHE A 29 -7.91 6.93 -3.48
N PHE A 30 -7.43 7.74 -4.43
CA PHE A 30 -7.03 9.13 -4.14
C PHE A 30 -8.22 10.10 -4.03
N GLN A 31 -9.39 9.75 -4.57
CA GLN A 31 -10.65 10.43 -4.28
C GLN A 31 -11.12 10.16 -2.86
N TYR A 32 -10.96 8.92 -2.37
CA TYR A 32 -11.26 8.55 -0.99
C TYR A 32 -10.30 9.21 0.01
N ALA A 33 -8.99 9.16 -0.25
CA ALA A 33 -7.96 9.75 0.59
C ALA A 33 -6.83 10.35 -0.26
N GLN A 34 -6.68 11.67 -0.24
CA GLN A 34 -5.56 12.32 -0.92
C GLN A 34 -4.24 11.98 -0.21
N LEU A 35 -3.11 12.21 -0.91
CA LEU A 35 -1.80 11.78 -0.43
C LEU A 35 -1.46 12.21 1.01
N PRO A 36 -1.73 13.45 1.47
CA PRO A 36 -1.50 13.84 2.87
C PRO A 36 -2.29 12.99 3.88
N GLN A 37 -3.55 12.67 3.56
CA GLN A 37 -4.43 11.85 4.39
C GLN A 37 -3.92 10.41 4.42
N VAL A 38 -3.48 9.87 3.29
CA VAL A 38 -2.91 8.51 3.23
C VAL A 38 -1.67 8.40 4.11
N ARG A 39 -0.73 9.36 4.03
CA ARG A 39 0.46 9.40 4.91
C ARG A 39 0.06 9.43 6.39
N TRP A 40 -0.94 10.25 6.73
CA TRP A 40 -1.45 10.31 8.09
C TRP A 40 -2.05 8.97 8.55
N ILE A 41 -2.91 8.34 7.75
CA ILE A 41 -3.53 7.05 8.07
C ILE A 41 -2.46 5.97 8.25
N MET A 42 -1.47 5.91 7.36
CA MET A 42 -0.38 4.93 7.45
C MET A 42 0.45 5.14 8.72
N TRP A 43 0.76 6.40 9.07
CA TRP A 43 1.48 6.75 10.29
C TRP A 43 0.70 6.38 11.56
N GLU A 44 -0.59 6.71 11.63
CA GLU A 44 -1.43 6.30 12.77
C GLU A 44 -1.56 4.78 12.86
N GLY A 45 -1.66 4.09 11.71
CA GLY A 45 -1.70 2.64 11.63
C GLY A 45 -0.45 1.96 12.18
N ILE A 46 0.74 2.38 11.72
CA ILE A 46 2.00 1.80 12.22
C ILE A 46 2.21 2.11 13.70
N LYS A 47 1.91 3.33 14.16
CA LYS A 47 1.98 3.68 15.58
C LYS A 47 1.11 2.74 16.40
N THR A 48 -0.15 2.56 16.01
CA THR A 48 -1.09 1.69 16.70
C THR A 48 -0.59 0.25 16.76
N LEU A 49 -0.02 -0.27 15.66
CA LEU A 49 0.57 -1.61 15.60
C LEU A 49 1.78 -1.74 16.54
N VAL A 50 2.69 -0.77 16.56
CA VAL A 50 3.94 -0.89 17.36
C VAL A 50 3.75 -0.56 18.84
N THR A 51 2.76 0.26 19.19
CA THR A 51 2.42 0.59 20.59
C THR A 51 1.32 -0.30 21.17
N GLY A 52 0.61 -1.05 20.32
CA GLY A 52 -0.47 -1.95 20.73
C GLY A 52 0.04 -3.10 21.59
N SER A 53 -0.73 -3.46 22.62
CA SER A 53 -0.45 -4.60 23.51
C SER A 53 -0.75 -5.96 22.87
N PHE A 54 -1.25 -5.97 21.63
CA PHE A 54 -1.74 -7.17 20.95
C PHE A 54 -0.62 -8.04 20.37
N ILE A 55 0.63 -7.55 20.30
CA ILE A 55 1.68 -8.23 19.53
C ILE A 55 2.91 -8.56 20.38
N HIS A 56 3.12 -9.87 20.60
CA HIS A 56 4.35 -10.43 21.19
C HIS A 56 5.51 -10.50 20.18
N LEU A 57 5.74 -9.41 19.44
CA LEU A 57 6.84 -9.35 18.46
C LEU A 57 8.19 -9.16 19.15
N LYS A 58 9.18 -9.90 18.68
CA LYS A 58 10.59 -9.64 18.98
C LYS A 58 11.00 -8.29 18.38
N PRO A 59 12.01 -7.60 18.95
CA PRO A 59 12.46 -6.31 18.43
C PRO A 59 12.79 -6.31 16.92
N ARG A 60 13.38 -7.41 16.41
CA ARG A 60 13.70 -7.56 14.99
C ARG A 60 12.45 -7.63 14.10
N GLU A 61 11.42 -8.35 14.53
CA GLU A 61 10.16 -8.48 13.79
C GLU A 61 9.44 -7.13 13.72
N ARG A 62 9.48 -6.36 14.81
CA ARG A 62 8.97 -4.98 14.84
C ARG A 62 9.72 -4.07 13.86
N ALA A 63 11.05 -4.14 13.84
CA ALA A 63 11.86 -3.35 12.90
C ALA A 63 11.55 -3.72 11.44
N SER A 64 11.39 -5.00 11.12
CA SER A 64 11.01 -5.45 9.77
C SER A 64 9.64 -4.93 9.35
N LEU A 65 8.66 -4.91 10.25
CA LEU A 65 7.33 -4.35 9.95
C LEU A 65 7.38 -2.85 9.69
N ILE A 66 8.11 -2.09 10.53
CA ILE A 66 8.29 -0.64 10.32
C ILE A 66 8.90 -0.39 8.95
N TYR A 67 9.99 -1.10 8.61
CA TYR A 67 10.63 -0.97 7.31
C TYR A 67 9.69 -1.30 6.15
N PHE A 68 8.87 -2.36 6.27
CA PHE A 68 7.89 -2.71 5.24
C PHE A 68 6.86 -1.60 5.03
N TYR A 69 6.35 -0.98 6.11
CA TYR A 69 5.43 0.15 6.03
C TYR A 69 6.06 1.37 5.34
N GLU A 70 7.33 1.67 5.60
CA GLU A 70 8.07 2.73 4.88
C GLU A 70 8.17 2.44 3.38
N GLN A 71 8.37 1.17 2.99
CA GLN A 71 8.38 0.81 1.56
C GLN A 71 6.99 0.93 0.93
N MET A 72 5.92 0.59 1.66
CA MET A 72 4.55 0.77 1.20
C MET A 72 4.23 2.25 0.98
N GLU A 73 4.66 3.14 1.88
CA GLU A 73 4.42 4.58 1.76
C GLU A 73 5.10 5.13 0.50
N LYS A 74 6.37 4.75 0.25
CA LYS A 74 7.07 5.10 -0.99
C LYS A 74 6.37 4.56 -2.24
N LEU A 75 5.86 3.32 -2.21
CA LEU A 75 5.14 2.73 -3.32
C LEU A 75 3.86 3.54 -3.64
N ILE A 76 3.11 3.93 -2.61
CA ILE A 76 1.90 4.74 -2.76
C ILE A 76 2.24 6.12 -3.33
N GLU A 77 3.33 6.75 -2.89
CA GLU A 77 3.80 8.02 -3.46
C GLU A 77 4.17 7.88 -4.95
N VAL A 78 4.84 6.78 -5.33
CA VAL A 78 5.15 6.50 -6.74
C VAL A 78 3.86 6.33 -7.55
N VAL A 79 2.89 5.59 -7.03
CA VAL A 79 1.57 5.41 -7.68
C VAL A 79 0.87 6.76 -7.86
N HIS A 80 0.90 7.64 -6.85
CA HIS A 80 0.37 9.00 -6.95
C HIS A 80 1.05 9.81 -8.06
N VAL A 81 2.38 9.78 -8.14
CA VAL A 81 3.14 10.47 -9.19
C VAL A 81 2.81 9.92 -10.57
N MET A 82 2.71 8.59 -10.72
CA MET A 82 2.35 7.96 -11.99
C MET A 82 0.95 8.35 -12.44
N HIS A 83 0.01 8.41 -11.50
CA HIS A 83 -1.35 8.84 -11.75
C HIS A 83 -1.41 10.31 -12.19
N GLY A 84 -0.77 11.22 -11.45
CA GLY A 84 -0.71 12.64 -11.81
C GLY A 84 0.00 12.92 -13.15
N LYS A 85 0.98 12.09 -13.54
CA LYS A 85 1.62 12.18 -14.87
C LYS A 85 0.69 11.75 -16.01
N LYS A 86 -0.16 10.74 -15.80
CA LYS A 86 -1.16 10.33 -16.81
C LYS A 86 -2.22 11.41 -17.04
N VAL A 87 -2.65 12.10 -15.97
CA VAL A 87 -3.64 13.20 -16.06
C VAL A 87 -3.07 14.44 -16.77
N ASN A 88 -1.75 14.63 -16.77
CA ASN A 88 -1.08 15.80 -17.36
C ASN A 88 -0.42 15.54 -18.72
N CYS A 89 -0.73 14.43 -19.40
CA CYS A 89 -0.37 14.26 -20.81
C CYS A 89 -1.43 14.96 -21.69
N PRO A 90 -1.08 16.00 -22.47
CA PRO A 90 -2.01 16.69 -23.35
C PRO A 90 -2.47 15.83 -24.53
#